data_AF-A0A7X9J767-F1
#
_entry.id   AF-A0A7X9J767-F1
#
_cell.length_a   1.000
_cell.length_b   1.000
_cell.length_c   1.000
_cell.angle_alpha   90.00
_cell.angle_beta   90.00
_cell.angle_gamma   90.00
#
_symmetry.space_group_name_H-M   'P 1'
#
loop_
_entity.id
_entity.type
_entity.pdbx_description
1 polymer ?
#
loop_
_entity_poly.entity_id
_entity_poly.type
_entity_poly.pdbx_seq_one_letter_code
_entity_poly.pdbx_strand_id
1 'polypeptide(L)'
;KPRIEVHPLGIGGKEPPARLVFVGHAGPAVVVSLIDMGDHFRLIVQDIECVKPIMDMPNLPVARVMWKIKPNLREGIRQWITAGGAHHTVLTYDASAAMLKDWAEMMDIEFVHLSESTTTEALEKELRVNDLLYKLR
;
A
#
# COMPACT_ATOMS: atom_id res chain seq x y z
N LYS A 1 16.44 1.86 -17.21
CA LYS A 1 16.02 3.16 -17.79
C LYS A 1 14.60 3.00 -18.32
N PRO A 2 13.67 3.94 -18.05
CA PRO A 2 12.33 3.90 -18.61
C PRO A 2 12.34 4.01 -20.14
N ARG A 3 11.41 3.32 -20.80
CA ARG A 3 11.10 3.44 -22.23
C ARG A 3 9.74 4.08 -22.41
N ILE A 4 9.56 4.88 -23.45
CA ILE A 4 8.24 5.36 -23.88
C ILE A 4 7.65 4.31 -24.82
N GLU A 5 6.43 3.84 -24.53
CA GLU A 5 5.69 2.87 -25.35
C GLU A 5 4.24 3.30 -25.55
N VAL A 6 3.66 2.95 -26.69
CA VAL A 6 2.27 3.22 -27.04
C VAL A 6 1.57 1.90 -27.31
N HIS A 7 0.49 1.62 -26.57
CA HIS A 7 -0.31 0.40 -26.72
C HIS A 7 -1.80 0.73 -26.61
N PRO A 8 -2.69 -0.07 -27.23
CA PRO A 8 -4.14 0.11 -27.08
C PRO A 8 -4.58 0.04 -25.60
N LEU A 9 -5.54 0.88 -25.22
CA LEU A 9 -6.20 0.86 -23.92
C LEU A 9 -7.72 1.00 -24.12
N GLY A 10 -8.48 -0.08 -23.91
CA GLY A 10 -9.93 -0.06 -24.10
C GLY A 10 -10.70 0.74 -23.04
N ILE A 11 -10.14 0.89 -21.85
CA ILE A 11 -10.75 1.67 -20.75
C ILE A 11 -10.84 3.14 -21.18
N GLY A 12 -12.07 3.66 -21.29
CA GLY A 12 -12.36 5.03 -21.70
C GLY A 12 -12.51 5.25 -23.22
N GLY A 13 -12.23 4.24 -24.07
CA GLY A 13 -12.52 4.28 -25.51
C GLY A 13 -11.79 5.37 -26.30
N LYS A 14 -10.57 5.75 -25.89
CA LYS A 14 -9.74 6.77 -26.55
C LYS A 14 -8.63 6.15 -27.39
N GLU A 15 -7.88 7.02 -28.08
CA GLU A 15 -6.68 6.63 -28.82
C GLU A 15 -5.61 6.00 -27.90
N PRO A 16 -4.74 5.13 -28.43
CA PRO A 16 -3.67 4.50 -27.66
C PRO A 16 -2.77 5.51 -26.92
N PRO A 17 -2.72 5.50 -25.58
CA PRO A 17 -1.91 6.43 -24.82
C PRO A 17 -0.44 6.02 -24.78
N ALA A 18 0.45 7.02 -24.81
CA ALA A 18 1.87 6.83 -24.50
C ALA A 18 2.07 6.66 -22.97
N ARG A 19 2.97 5.76 -22.56
CA ARG A 19 3.40 5.63 -21.16
C ARG A 19 4.85 5.20 -21.01
N LEU A 20 5.38 5.40 -19.80
CA LEU A 20 6.67 4.86 -19.40
C LEU A 20 6.54 3.39 -19.00
N VAL A 21 7.42 2.55 -19.54
CA VAL A 21 7.56 1.14 -19.18
C VAL A 21 8.93 0.92 -18.56
N PHE A 22 8.94 0.37 -17.35
CA PHE A 22 10.15 0.03 -16.59
C PHE A 22 9.83 -1.01 -15.51
N VAL A 23 10.89 -1.56 -14.93
CA VAL A 23 10.82 -2.43 -13.75
C VAL A 23 11.30 -1.63 -12.54
N GLY A 24 10.49 -1.62 -11.49
CA GLY A 24 10.83 -1.01 -10.19
C GLY A 24 12.07 -1.65 -9.58
N HIS A 25 12.77 -0.91 -8.72
CA HIS A 25 13.96 -1.43 -8.05
C HIS A 25 13.57 -2.28 -6.83
N ALA A 26 14.49 -3.14 -6.40
CA ALA A 26 14.31 -3.95 -5.21
C ALA A 26 14.78 -3.21 -3.96
N GLY A 27 14.20 -3.53 -2.81
CA GLY A 27 14.55 -2.94 -1.53
C GLY A 27 13.40 -2.99 -0.52
N PRO A 28 13.69 -2.73 0.77
CA PRO A 28 12.65 -2.51 1.77
C PRO A 28 11.84 -1.26 1.42
N ALA A 29 10.53 -1.32 1.63
CA ALA A 29 9.61 -0.22 1.35
C ALA A 29 8.36 -0.35 2.22
N VAL A 30 7.51 0.67 2.18
CA VAL A 30 6.15 0.60 2.73
C VAL A 30 5.13 0.96 1.66
N VAL A 31 3.94 0.37 1.79
CA VAL A 31 2.74 0.83 1.10
C VAL A 31 1.80 1.50 2.09
N VAL A 32 1.19 2.60 1.65
CA VAL A 32 0.40 3.48 2.50
C VAL A 32 -0.96 3.71 1.87
N SER A 33 -2.02 3.65 2.68
CA SER A 33 -3.38 4.00 2.28
C SER A 33 -4.01 4.86 3.35
N LEU A 34 -4.48 6.05 2.97
CA LEU A 34 -5.35 6.88 3.81
C LEU A 34 -6.80 6.61 3.41
N ILE A 35 -7.61 6.17 4.35
CA ILE A 35 -9.03 5.85 4.12
C ILE A 35 -9.92 6.71 5.00
N ASP A 36 -11.09 7.03 4.47
CA ASP A 36 -12.16 7.71 5.19
C ASP A 36 -13.07 6.65 5.83
N MET A 37 -13.17 6.67 7.16
CA MET A 37 -14.01 5.77 7.95
C MET A 37 -15.42 6.33 8.15
N GLY A 38 -15.69 7.55 7.66
CA GLY A 38 -16.93 8.31 7.79
C GLY A 38 -16.89 9.34 8.91
N ASP A 39 -16.35 8.98 10.07
CA ASP A 39 -16.23 9.83 11.27
C ASP A 39 -14.77 10.25 11.57
N HIS A 40 -13.79 9.51 11.05
CA HIS A 40 -12.36 9.83 11.15
C HIS A 40 -11.61 9.29 9.93
N PHE A 41 -10.35 9.68 9.78
CA PHE A 41 -9.44 9.08 8.80
C PHE A 41 -8.54 8.04 9.47
N ARG A 42 -8.21 6.97 8.73
CA ARG A 42 -7.23 5.96 9.11
C ARG A 42 -6.10 5.89 8.09
N LEU A 43 -4.88 6.08 8.55
CA LEU A 43 -3.65 5.86 7.79
C LEU A 43 -3.13 4.44 8.07
N ILE A 44 -3.18 3.59 7.05
CA ILE A 44 -2.70 2.21 7.11
C ILE A 44 -1.36 2.13 6.40
N VAL A 45 -0.34 1.66 7.10
CA VAL A 45 1.01 1.48 6.58
C VAL A 45 1.37 0.01 6.69
N GLN A 46 1.84 -0.59 5.59
CA GLN A 46 2.28 -1.99 5.57
C GLN A 46 3.70 -2.12 5.07
N ASP A 47 4.50 -2.88 5.84
CA ASP A 47 5.86 -3.21 5.48
C ASP A 47 5.88 -4.20 4.31
N ILE A 48 6.68 -3.90 3.31
CA ILE A 48 6.88 -4.74 2.13
C ILE A 48 8.37 -4.83 1.77
N GLU A 49 8.69 -5.84 0.95
CA GLU A 49 10.01 -5.95 0.33
C GLU A 49 9.83 -6.01 -1.19
N CYS A 50 10.19 -4.94 -1.89
CA CYS A 50 10.20 -4.93 -3.34
C CYS A 50 11.32 -5.85 -3.85
N VAL A 51 11.00 -6.69 -4.82
CA VAL A 51 11.89 -7.72 -5.37
C VAL A 51 11.92 -7.63 -6.89
N LYS A 52 13.03 -8.12 -7.46
CA LYS A 52 13.12 -8.25 -8.92
C LYS A 52 12.11 -9.31 -9.41
N PRO A 53 11.41 -9.08 -10.54
CA PRO A 53 10.59 -10.11 -11.17
C PRO A 53 11.38 -11.39 -11.42
N ILE A 54 10.76 -12.55 -11.18
CA ILE A 54 11.39 -13.87 -11.38
C ILE A 54 11.50 -14.27 -12.85
N MET A 55 10.75 -13.62 -13.74
CA MET A 55 10.71 -13.86 -15.17
C MET A 55 10.42 -12.55 -15.91
N ASP A 56 10.84 -12.49 -17.18
CA ASP A 56 10.47 -11.40 -18.07
C ASP A 56 8.97 -11.41 -18.35
N MET A 57 8.38 -10.22 -18.52
CA MET A 57 6.98 -10.07 -18.91
C MET A 57 6.91 -9.22 -20.19
N PRO A 58 7.28 -9.77 -21.36
CA PRO A 58 7.42 -9.01 -22.60
C PRO A 58 6.09 -8.43 -23.09
N ASN A 59 4.97 -9.07 -22.73
CA ASN A 59 3.64 -8.66 -23.15
C ASN A 59 2.92 -7.77 -22.12
N LEU A 60 3.54 -7.46 -20.97
CA LEU A 60 2.92 -6.58 -19.97
C LEU A 60 3.21 -5.12 -20.37
N PRO A 61 2.21 -4.36 -20.81
CA PRO A 61 2.44 -3.10 -21.50
C PRO A 61 2.65 -1.92 -20.53
N VAL A 62 2.76 -2.17 -19.22
CA VAL A 62 2.90 -1.14 -18.17
C VAL A 62 4.18 -1.33 -17.38
N ALA A 63 4.63 -0.25 -16.73
CA ALA A 63 5.63 -0.33 -15.68
C ALA A 63 5.08 -1.15 -14.50
N ARG A 64 5.98 -1.80 -13.75
CA ARG A 64 5.59 -2.65 -12.61
C ARG A 64 6.68 -2.72 -11.56
N VAL A 65 6.25 -3.00 -10.35
CA VAL A 65 7.06 -3.40 -9.21
C VAL A 65 6.43 -4.67 -8.63
N MET A 66 7.26 -5.62 -8.21
CA MET A 66 6.82 -6.83 -7.53
C MET A 66 7.31 -6.74 -6.09
N TRP A 67 6.51 -7.14 -5.12
CA TRP A 67 6.93 -7.14 -3.72
C TRP A 67 6.41 -8.34 -2.95
N LYS A 68 7.07 -8.63 -1.84
CA LYS A 68 6.59 -9.54 -0.80
C LYS A 68 5.93 -8.71 0.30
N ILE A 69 4.74 -9.13 0.71
CA ILE A 69 4.03 -8.51 1.83
C ILE A 69 4.47 -9.21 3.13
N LYS A 70 4.70 -8.42 4.19
CA LYS A 70 5.00 -8.94 5.53
C LYS A 70 3.70 -9.21 6.32
N PRO A 71 3.68 -10.24 7.19
CA PRO A 71 4.72 -11.27 7.37
C PRO A 71 4.77 -12.28 6.20
N ASN A 72 3.64 -12.49 5.53
CA ASN A 72 3.53 -13.28 4.30
C ASN A 72 2.29 -12.85 3.52
N LEU A 73 2.17 -13.28 2.25
CA LEU A 73 1.09 -12.86 1.37
C LEU A 73 -0.31 -13.10 1.97
N ARG A 74 -0.55 -14.27 2.56
CA ARG A 74 -1.88 -14.64 3.07
C ARG A 74 -2.26 -13.78 4.27
N GLU A 75 -1.39 -13.69 5.27
CA GLU A 75 -1.71 -12.95 6.49
C GLU A 75 -1.59 -11.43 6.31
N GLY A 76 -0.62 -10.96 5.55
CA GLY A 76 -0.50 -9.53 5.24
C GLY A 76 -1.71 -8.99 4.47
N ILE A 77 -2.24 -9.75 3.50
CA ILE A 77 -3.49 -9.37 2.80
C ILE A 77 -4.68 -9.42 3.76
N ARG A 78 -4.79 -10.47 4.59
CA ARG A 78 -5.87 -10.56 5.59
C ARG A 78 -5.87 -9.33 6.48
N GLN A 79 -4.72 -8.96 7.04
CA GLN A 79 -4.55 -7.81 7.92
C GLN A 79 -4.90 -6.49 7.21
N TRP A 80 -4.48 -6.31 5.95
CA TRP A 80 -4.83 -5.13 5.14
C TRP A 80 -6.34 -4.99 4.95
N ILE A 81 -7.02 -6.10 4.61
CA ILE A 81 -8.48 -6.14 4.45
C ILE A 81 -9.17 -5.89 5.80
N THR A 82 -8.69 -6.51 6.88
CA THR A 82 -9.23 -6.32 8.23
C THR A 82 -9.16 -4.85 8.68
N ALA A 83 -8.07 -4.15 8.33
CA ALA A 83 -7.92 -2.72 8.61
C ALA A 83 -8.78 -1.80 7.71
N GLY A 84 -9.32 -2.33 6.61
CA GLY A 84 -10.11 -1.57 5.62
C GLY A 84 -9.28 -0.92 4.51
N GLY A 85 -8.04 -1.35 4.30
CA GLY A 85 -7.11 -0.71 3.38
C GLY A 85 -7.59 -0.70 1.92
N ALA A 86 -7.32 0.41 1.23
CA ALA A 86 -7.70 0.57 -0.17
C ALA A 86 -6.81 -0.26 -1.12
N HIS A 87 -7.26 -0.42 -2.36
CA HIS A 87 -6.48 -1.00 -3.45
C HIS A 87 -5.48 0.00 -4.06
N HIS A 88 -5.75 1.30 -3.91
CA HIS A 88 -4.79 2.35 -4.26
C HIS A 88 -3.88 2.62 -3.07
N THR A 89 -2.58 2.60 -3.32
CA THR A 89 -1.56 2.83 -2.31
C THR A 89 -0.50 3.79 -2.80
N VAL A 90 0.10 4.54 -1.89
CA VAL A 90 1.41 5.18 -2.12
C VAL A 90 2.49 4.18 -1.72
N LEU A 91 3.35 3.80 -2.67
CA LEU A 91 4.56 3.02 -2.39
C LEU A 91 5.73 3.98 -2.20
N THR A 92 6.50 3.80 -1.13
CA THR A 92 7.69 4.61 -0.85
C THR A 92 8.82 3.76 -0.28
N TYR A 93 10.03 4.04 -0.76
CA TYR A 93 11.27 3.45 -0.25
C TYR A 93 11.94 4.36 0.80
N ASP A 94 11.56 5.64 0.84
CA ASP A 94 12.28 6.68 1.58
C ASP A 94 11.56 7.09 2.86
N ALA A 95 10.23 7.09 2.87
CA ALA A 95 9.46 7.40 4.07
C ALA A 95 9.29 6.13 4.93
N SER A 96 9.73 6.21 6.18
CA SER A 96 9.58 5.11 7.13
C SER A 96 8.19 5.10 7.78
N ALA A 97 7.77 3.94 8.30
CA ALA A 97 6.55 3.84 9.10
C ALA A 97 6.57 4.78 10.32
N ALA A 98 7.74 5.03 10.93
CA ALA A 98 7.89 5.99 12.02
C ALA A 98 7.57 7.43 11.58
N MET A 99 8.12 7.87 10.44
CA MET A 99 7.80 9.20 9.89
C MET A 99 6.30 9.36 9.60
N LEU A 100 5.66 8.31 9.09
CA LEU A 100 4.23 8.31 8.79
C LEU A 100 3.37 8.30 10.06
N LYS A 101 3.81 7.60 11.11
CA LYS A 101 3.20 7.64 12.44
C LYS A 101 3.24 9.07 13.00
N ASP A 102 4.41 9.70 13.00
CA ASP A 102 4.59 11.06 13.52
C ASP A 102 3.71 12.05 12.76
N TRP A 103 3.60 11.89 11.43
CA TRP A 103 2.70 12.70 10.61
C TRP A 103 1.22 12.47 10.96
N ALA A 104 0.79 11.21 11.12
CA ALA A 104 -0.59 10.89 11.51
C ALA A 104 -0.94 11.50 12.88
N GLU A 105 -0.01 11.46 13.83
CA GLU A 105 -0.14 12.08 15.15
C GLU A 105 -0.28 13.60 15.06
N MET A 106 0.52 14.28 14.23
CA MET A 106 0.40 15.72 13.98
C MET A 106 -0.95 16.12 13.36
N MET A 107 -1.52 15.23 12.54
CA MET A 107 -2.78 15.47 11.82
C MET A 107 -4.01 14.96 12.58
N ASP A 108 -3.82 14.37 13.77
CA ASP A 108 -4.86 13.72 14.57
C ASP A 108 -5.64 12.61 13.82
N ILE A 109 -4.91 11.80 13.05
CA ILE A 109 -5.41 10.70 12.22
C ILE A 109 -5.07 9.37 12.89
N GLU A 110 -5.98 8.38 12.83
CA GLU A 110 -5.67 7.03 13.29
C GLU A 110 -4.53 6.41 12.49
N PHE A 111 -3.55 5.83 13.17
CA PHE A 111 -2.42 5.17 12.54
C PHE A 111 -2.44 3.66 12.83
N VAL A 112 -2.37 2.86 11.76
CA VAL A 112 -2.30 1.39 11.84
C VAL A 112 -1.06 0.92 11.08
N HIS A 113 -0.15 0.23 11.77
CA HIS A 113 1.08 -0.31 11.18
C HIS A 113 1.05 -1.84 11.12
N LEU A 114 1.10 -2.37 9.90
CA LEU A 114 1.15 -3.78 9.61
C LEU A 114 2.59 -4.18 9.31
N SER A 115 3.23 -4.80 10.29
CA SER A 115 4.62 -5.24 10.23
C SER A 115 4.73 -6.77 10.30
N GLU A 116 5.96 -7.28 10.29
CA GLU A 116 6.21 -8.72 10.42
C GLU A 116 5.76 -9.31 11.77
N SER A 117 5.64 -8.49 12.83
CA SER A 117 5.18 -8.94 14.15
C SER A 117 3.67 -8.81 14.37
N THR A 118 2.94 -8.21 13.42
CA THR A 118 1.49 -8.02 13.55
C THR A 118 0.78 -9.38 13.49
N THR A 119 -0.08 -9.65 14.48
CA THR A 119 -1.04 -10.75 14.44
C THR A 119 -2.44 -10.20 14.18
N THR A 120 -3.27 -10.97 13.48
CA THR A 120 -4.63 -10.56 13.14
C THR A 120 -5.47 -10.34 14.39
N GLU A 121 -5.29 -11.16 15.43
CA GLU A 121 -6.01 -11.04 16.70
C GLU A 121 -5.63 -9.77 17.47
N ALA A 122 -4.36 -9.35 17.41
CA ALA A 122 -3.91 -8.10 18.03
C ALA A 122 -4.47 -6.91 17.27
N LEU A 123 -4.39 -6.94 15.93
CA LEU A 123 -4.95 -5.92 15.06
C LEU A 123 -6.45 -5.72 15.29
N GLU A 124 -7.24 -6.80 15.33
CA GLU A 124 -8.69 -6.69 15.57
C GLU A 124 -9.03 -6.04 16.91
N LYS A 125 -8.23 -6.29 17.96
CA LYS A 125 -8.40 -5.65 19.26
C LYS A 125 -8.04 -4.17 19.20
N GLU A 126 -6.92 -3.84 18.55
CA GLU A 126 -6.47 -2.46 18.34
C GLU A 126 -7.54 -1.64 17.61
N LEU A 127 -8.03 -2.14 16.47
CA LEU A 127 -9.05 -1.45 15.67
C LEU A 127 -10.34 -1.19 16.46
N ARG A 128 -10.80 -2.14 17.28
CA ARG A 128 -12.00 -1.95 18.12
C ARG A 128 -11.81 -0.85 19.17
N VAL A 129 -10.62 -0.76 19.76
CA VAL A 129 -10.30 0.28 20.74
C VAL A 129 -10.18 1.63 20.04
N ASN A 130 -9.47 1.70 18.90
CA ASN A 130 -9.31 2.91 18.13
C ASN A 130 -10.66 3.45 17.63
N ASP A 131 -11.50 2.60 17.04
CA ASP A 131 -12.84 2.99 16.57
C ASP A 131 -13.66 3.65 17.69
N LEU A 132 -13.59 3.14 18.92
CA LEU A 132 -14.27 3.75 20.07
C LEU A 132 -13.65 5.10 20.44
N LEU A 133 -12.32 5.19 20.50
CA LEU A 133 -11.61 6.42 20.86
C LEU A 133 -11.87 7.55 19.86
N TYR A 134 -11.83 7.27 18.56
CA TYR A 134 -12.05 8.27 17.52
C TYR A 134 -13.53 8.65 17.37
N LYS A 135 -14.48 7.76 17.69
CA LYS A 135 -15.93 8.07 17.74
C LYS A 135 -16.35 8.94 18.92
N LEU A 136 -15.60 8.90 20.02
CA LEU A 136 -15.90 9.67 21.22
C LEU A 136 -15.27 11.08 21.20
N ARG A 137 -14.45 11.36 20.20
CA ARG A 137 -13.93 12.70 19.91
C ARG A 137 -14.96 13.48 19.09
#